data_AF-A0A1R1L5R8-F1
#
_entry.id   AF-A0A1R1L5R8-F1
#
_cell.length_a   1.000
_cell.length_b   1.000
_cell.length_c   1.000
_cell.angle_alpha   90.00
_cell.angle_beta   90.00
_cell.angle_gamma   90.00
#
_symmetry.space_group_name_H-M   'P 1'
#
loop_
_entity.id
_entity.type
_entity.pdbx_description
1 polymer ?
#
loop_
_entity_poly.entity_id
_entity_poly.type
_entity_poly.pdbx_seq_one_letter_code
_entity_poly.pdbx_strand_id
1 'polypeptide(L)'
;HKSEGQATLFDTWRFHAFFTTTDPATTGTVAADQVHRRHAIIENVHADLKASALAHLPSGVFNANAAWLVCAVMAFNLTRAAATLTNTPSLARATTTTIRR
;
A
#
# COMPACT_ATOMS: atom_id res chain seq x y z
N HIS A 1 9.68 10.03 38.82
CA HIS A 1 8.90 11.20 38.37
C HIS A 1 7.81 10.71 37.41
N LYS A 2 6.58 10.52 37.93
CA LYS A 2 5.39 10.27 37.10
C LYS A 2 4.93 11.65 36.65
N SER A 3 5.00 11.99 35.37
CA SER A 3 4.35 13.21 34.89
C SER A 3 2.84 12.96 34.97
N GLU A 4 2.19 13.58 35.96
CA GLU A 4 0.73 13.71 35.97
C GLU A 4 0.35 14.63 34.81
N GLY A 5 0.17 14.05 33.63
CA GLY A 5 -0.44 14.76 32.51
C GLY A 5 -1.85 15.15 32.92
N GLN A 6 -2.20 16.43 32.74
CA GLN A 6 -3.54 16.94 33.00
C GLN A 6 -4.60 15.98 32.45
N ALA A 7 -5.53 15.57 33.32
CA ALA A 7 -6.71 14.82 32.89
C ALA A 7 -7.51 15.68 31.92
N THR A 8 -7.87 15.13 30.77
CA THR A 8 -8.77 15.79 29.81
C THR A 8 -10.11 16.04 30.49
N LEU A 9 -10.59 17.29 30.46
CA LEU A 9 -11.84 17.72 31.12
C LEU A 9 -13.09 17.00 30.57
N PHE A 10 -13.00 16.45 29.35
CA PHE A 10 -14.05 15.68 28.68
C PHE A 10 -13.47 14.54 27.85
N ASP A 11 -14.27 13.50 27.64
CA ASP A 11 -13.95 12.46 26.67
C ASP A 11 -13.95 13.05 25.25
N THR A 12 -12.82 12.93 24.57
CA THR A 12 -12.67 13.41 23.21
C THR A 12 -12.81 12.24 22.24
N TRP A 13 -13.86 12.27 21.41
CA TRP A 13 -14.09 11.26 20.39
C TRP A 13 -13.60 11.76 19.03
N ARG A 14 -12.82 10.94 18.31
CA ARG A 14 -12.49 11.17 16.89
C ARG A 14 -13.45 10.38 16.02
N PHE A 15 -14.27 11.08 15.25
CA PHE A 15 -15.17 10.48 14.28
C PHE A 15 -14.51 10.47 12.89
N HIS A 16 -14.62 9.35 12.18
CA HIS A 16 -14.17 9.18 10.81
C HIS A 16 -15.38 8.84 9.93
N ALA A 17 -15.79 9.79 9.08
CA ALA A 17 -16.88 9.60 8.15
C ALA A 17 -16.36 9.11 6.79
N PHE A 18 -17.14 8.25 6.13
CA PHE A 18 -16.84 7.73 4.79
C PHE A 18 -18.05 7.92 3.88
N PHE A 19 -17.78 8.35 2.65
CA PHE A 19 -18.75 8.28 1.56
C PHE A 19 -18.50 6.99 0.80
N THR A 20 -19.54 6.17 0.66
CA THR A 20 -19.46 4.92 -0.08
C THR A 20 -20.73 4.71 -0.88
N THR A 21 -20.60 4.03 -2.02
CA THR A 21 -21.74 3.56 -2.83
C THR A 21 -22.19 2.16 -2.42
N THR A 22 -21.49 1.52 -1.47
CA THR A 22 -21.82 0.18 -0.97
C THR A 22 -22.96 0.25 0.05
N ASP A 23 -23.89 -0.72 -0.04
CA ASP A 23 -24.99 -0.86 0.92
C ASP A 23 -24.45 -1.04 2.36
N PRO A 24 -24.89 -0.23 3.34
CA PRO A 24 -24.52 -0.38 4.75
C PRO A 24 -24.81 -1.75 5.35
N ALA A 25 -25.83 -2.48 4.86
CA ALA A 25 -26.12 -3.84 5.29
C ALA A 25 -25.07 -4.86 4.79
N THR A 26 -24.38 -4.54 3.69
CA THR A 26 -23.32 -5.38 3.10
C THR A 26 -21.96 -5.04 3.67
N THR A 27 -21.67 -3.76 3.89
CA THR A 27 -20.40 -3.28 4.44
C THR A 27 -20.66 -2.32 5.59
N GLY A 28 -20.59 -2.84 6.81
CA GLY A 28 -20.68 -2.01 8.01
C GLY A 28 -19.53 -1.00 8.13
N THR A 29 -19.70 -0.01 8.99
CA THR A 29 -18.75 1.12 9.16
C THR A 29 -17.32 0.68 9.48
N VAL A 30 -17.14 -0.36 10.30
CA VAL A 30 -15.81 -0.92 10.63
C VAL A 30 -15.14 -1.52 9.39
N ALA A 31 -15.88 -2.25 8.57
CA ALA A 31 -15.35 -2.85 7.35
C ALA A 31 -14.99 -1.77 6.32
N ALA A 32 -15.83 -0.74 6.19
CA ALA A 32 -15.56 0.42 5.33
C ALA A 32 -14.26 1.15 5.74
N ASP A 33 -14.07 1.39 7.03
CA ASP A 33 -12.87 2.01 7.59
C ASP A 33 -11.60 1.17 7.33
N GLN A 34 -11.67 -0.15 7.52
CA GLN A 34 -10.55 -1.05 7.22
C GLN A 34 -10.19 -1.03 5.73
N VAL A 35 -11.17 -1.10 4.84
CA VAL A 35 -10.95 -1.05 3.38
C VAL A 35 -10.33 0.29 3.00
N HIS A 36 -10.84 1.40 3.53
CA HIS A 36 -10.30 2.72 3.27
C HIS A 36 -8.85 2.87 3.74
N ARG A 37 -8.53 2.41 4.95
CA ARG A 37 -7.14 2.43 5.45
C ARG A 37 -6.22 1.51 4.66
N ARG A 38 -6.73 0.39 4.13
CA ARG A 38 -5.96 -0.51 3.26
C ARG A 38 -5.65 0.14 1.90
N HIS A 39 -6.53 1.03 1.41
CA HIS A 39 -6.30 1.76 0.16
C HIS A 39 -5.07 2.68 0.26
N ALA A 40 -4.79 3.26 1.44
CA ALA A 40 -3.61 4.10 1.67
C ALA A 40 -2.26 3.38 1.43
N ILE A 41 -2.25 2.05 1.26
CA ILE A 41 -1.04 1.26 0.95
C ILE A 41 -0.60 1.42 -0.52
N ILE A 42 -1.48 1.91 -1.41
CA ILE A 42 -1.19 2.03 -2.84
C ILE A 42 0.00 2.96 -3.13
N GLU A 43 0.21 3.99 -2.30
CA GLU A 43 1.33 4.92 -2.44
C GLU A 43 2.67 4.23 -2.23
N ASN A 44 2.77 3.34 -1.23
CA ASN A 44 3.97 2.55 -0.96
C ASN A 44 4.25 1.56 -2.10
N VAL A 45 3.20 0.98 -2.68
CA VAL A 45 3.32 0.08 -3.84
C VAL A 45 3.89 0.84 -5.05
N HIS A 46 3.37 2.04 -5.33
CA HIS A 46 3.88 2.86 -6.42
C HIS A 46 5.30 3.39 -6.16
N ALA A 47 5.65 3.70 -4.90
CA ALA A 47 6.99 4.12 -4.53
C ALA A 47 8.02 3.00 -4.76
N ASP A 48 7.71 1.76 -4.37
CA ASP A 48 8.55 0.59 -4.59
C ASP A 48 8.76 0.32 -6.09
N LEU A 49 7.68 0.34 -6.88
CA LEU A 49 7.77 0.15 -8.33
C LEU A 49 8.62 1.24 -9.01
N LYS A 50 8.46 2.51 -8.60
CA LYS A 50 9.24 3.66 -9.09
C LYS A 50 10.73 3.55 -8.75
N ALA A 51 11.06 3.08 -7.54
CA ALA A 51 12.44 2.95 -7.07
C ALA A 51 13.19 1.73 -7.64
N SER A 52 12.48 0.84 -8.36
CA SER A 52 13.00 -0.40 -8.93
C SER A 52 13.00 -0.34 -10.46
N ALA A 53 12.26 -1.21 -11.14
CA ALA A 53 12.30 -1.37 -12.60
C ALA A 53 11.98 -0.09 -13.39
N LEU A 54 11.13 0.80 -12.86
CA LEU A 54 10.82 2.07 -13.52
C LEU A 54 11.96 3.10 -13.48
N ALA A 55 12.92 2.95 -12.57
CA ALA A 55 14.11 3.79 -12.54
C ALA A 55 15.10 3.47 -13.68
N HIS A 56 14.92 2.34 -14.38
CA HIS A 56 15.88 1.78 -15.32
C HIS A 56 15.25 1.38 -16.64
N LEU A 57 14.66 2.35 -17.34
CA LEU A 57 14.13 2.12 -18.68
C LEU A 57 15.26 1.72 -19.65
N PRO A 58 15.15 0.57 -20.35
CA PRO A 58 16.27 -0.01 -21.08
C PRO A 58 16.47 0.58 -22.49
N SER A 59 15.55 1.43 -22.98
CA SER A 59 15.55 1.88 -24.37
C SER A 59 15.11 3.34 -24.52
N GLY A 60 15.54 3.98 -25.61
CA GLY A 60 15.00 5.27 -26.07
C GLY A 60 13.66 5.14 -26.82
N VAL A 61 13.18 3.92 -27.08
CA VAL A 61 11.94 3.66 -27.84
C VAL A 61 10.76 3.50 -26.88
N PHE A 62 9.70 4.29 -27.11
CA PHE A 62 8.50 4.30 -26.26
C PHE A 62 7.85 2.92 -26.13
N ASN A 63 7.60 2.23 -27.24
CA ASN A 63 6.94 0.92 -27.23
C ASN A 63 7.75 -0.15 -26.49
N ALA A 64 9.09 -0.08 -26.55
CA ALA A 64 9.96 -0.97 -25.79
C ALA A 64 9.84 -0.71 -24.28
N ASN A 65 9.78 0.56 -23.87
CA ASN A 65 9.58 0.93 -22.47
C ASN A 65 8.17 0.62 -21.97
N ALA A 66 7.15 0.66 -22.84
CA ALA A 66 5.80 0.22 -22.51
C ALA A 66 5.77 -1.29 -22.22
N ALA A 67 6.41 -2.10 -23.08
CA ALA A 67 6.55 -3.54 -22.83
C ALA A 67 7.32 -3.82 -21.53
N TRP A 68 8.39 -3.06 -21.26
CA TRP A 68 9.13 -3.13 -20.00
C TRP A 68 8.25 -2.85 -18.79
N LEU A 69 7.45 -1.78 -18.81
CA LEU A 69 6.50 -1.46 -17.74
C LEU A 69 5.53 -2.62 -17.47
N VAL A 70 4.95 -3.21 -18.52
CA VAL A 70 4.02 -4.34 -18.39
C VAL A 70 4.70 -5.53 -17.70
N CYS A 71 5.90 -5.91 -18.16
CA CYS A 71 6.69 -6.98 -17.55
C CYS A 71 7.03 -6.68 -16.08
N ALA A 72 7.47 -5.47 -15.77
CA ALA A 72 7.80 -5.05 -14.41
C ALA A 72 6.60 -5.14 -13.47
N VAL A 73 5.43 -4.66 -13.90
CA VAL A 73 4.19 -4.73 -13.11
C VAL A 73 3.73 -6.17 -12.89
N MET A 74 3.82 -7.03 -13.92
CA MET A 74 3.49 -8.45 -13.78
C MET A 74 4.41 -9.14 -12.77
N ALA A 75 5.73 -8.97 -12.91
CA ALA A 75 6.71 -9.56 -11.99
C ALA A 75 6.45 -9.08 -10.55
N PHE A 76 6.27 -7.78 -10.35
CA PHE A 76 6.00 -7.19 -9.04
C PHE A 76 4.74 -7.79 -8.37
N ASN A 77 3.63 -7.84 -9.10
CA ASN A 77 2.37 -8.37 -8.56
C ASN A 77 2.44 -9.87 -8.27
N LEU A 78 3.08 -10.65 -9.15
CA LEU A 78 3.26 -12.09 -8.96
C LEU A 78 4.13 -12.37 -7.73
N THR A 79 5.24 -11.65 -7.55
CA THR A 79 6.11 -11.82 -6.37
C THR A 79 5.37 -11.46 -5.08
N ARG A 80 4.56 -10.39 -5.06
CA ARG A 80 3.75 -10.04 -3.89
C ARG A 80 2.67 -11.08 -3.60
N ALA A 81 1.99 -11.59 -4.63
CA ALA A 81 1.01 -12.66 -4.45
C ALA A 81 1.67 -13.93 -3.90
N ALA A 82 2.79 -14.35 -4.48
CA ALA A 82 3.58 -15.49 -4.01
C ALA A 82 4.01 -15.31 -2.54
N ALA A 83 4.45 -14.11 -2.16
CA ALA A 83 4.85 -13.82 -0.77
C ALA A 83 3.71 -14.08 0.23
N THR A 84 2.45 -13.78 -0.13
CA THR A 84 1.30 -14.07 0.75
C THR A 84 1.05 -15.56 0.99
N LEU A 85 1.53 -16.44 0.11
CA LEU A 85 1.38 -17.89 0.23
C LEU A 85 2.44 -18.53 1.15
N THR A 86 3.54 -17.82 1.43
CA THR A 86 4.71 -18.38 2.13
C THR A 86 4.56 -18.51 3.65
N ASN A 87 3.39 -18.16 4.23
CA ASN A 87 3.16 -18.04 5.68
C ASN A 87 4.25 -17.23 6.43
N THR A 88 5.05 -16.45 5.71
CA THR A 88 6.20 -15.71 6.24
C THR A 88 5.84 -14.22 6.27
N PRO A 89 5.49 -13.65 7.44
CA PRO A 89 4.94 -12.29 7.51
C PRO A 89 5.89 -11.19 7.02
N SER A 90 7.21 -11.43 7.10
CA SER A 90 8.24 -10.50 6.62
C SER A 90 8.24 -10.37 5.10
N LEU A 91 7.97 -11.45 4.35
CA LEU A 91 7.92 -11.42 2.90
C LEU A 91 6.69 -10.67 2.37
N ALA A 92 5.56 -10.77 3.08
CA ALA A 92 4.34 -10.03 2.71
C ALA A 92 4.48 -8.50 2.83
N ARG A 93 5.47 -8.01 3.59
CA ARG A 93 5.77 -6.58 3.79
C ARG A 93 7.10 -6.16 3.17
N ALA A 94 7.80 -7.06 2.50
CA ALA A 94 9.08 -6.76 1.87
C ALA A 94 8.89 -5.74 0.74
N THR A 95 9.85 -4.84 0.61
CA THR A 95 9.96 -3.86 -0.48
C THR A 95 11.21 -4.15 -1.28
N THR A 96 11.20 -3.88 -2.58
CA THR A 96 12.38 -4.08 -3.41
C THR A 96 13.48 -3.11 -2.98
N THR A 97 14.70 -3.61 -2.79
CA THR A 97 15.85 -2.75 -2.57
C THR A 97 16.09 -1.89 -3.82
N THR A 98 16.39 -0.61 -3.61
CA THR A 98 16.73 0.33 -4.69
C THR A 98 17.89 -0.24 -5.51
N ILE A 99 17.65 -0.42 -6.81
CA ILE A 99 18.70 -0.82 -7.76
C ILE A 99 19.46 0.45 -8.13
N ARG A 100 20.75 0.51 -7.80
CA ARG A 100 21.66 1.61 -8.17
C ARG A 100 22.58 1.14 -9.28
N ARG A 101 22.92 2.07 -10.19
CA ARG A 101 23.83 1.84 -11.32
C ARG A 101 25.28 2.08 -10.92
#